data_AF-A0A6G8FUM8-F1
#
_entry.id   AF-A0A6G8FUM8-F1
#
_cell.length_a   1.000
_cell.length_b   1.000
_cell.length_c   1.000
_cell.angle_alpha   90.00
_cell.angle_beta   90.00
_cell.angle_gamma   90.00
#
_symmetry.space_group_name_H-M   'P 1'
#
loop_
_entity.id
_entity.type
_entity.pdbx_description
1 polymer ?
#
loop_
_entity_poly.entity_id
_entity_poly.type
_entity_poly.pdbx_seq_one_letter_code
_entity_poly.pdbx_strand_id
1 'polypeptide(L)'
;MTNAFKDFISGGLLNPLQSLMSDLPWWVMAAVLLAVAYLLGGWQPAAVTFVCEAVILGTGLWNDAMVTLTMTLVATLLVMLIAMVLGVAMGRGRRADTLIRPFLDGFQTIPAFVYLVPALALFAASRFTAIMAAVAYAVPIATKLVADGVRGSHRPRSRRPAPPASPAGR
;
A
#
# COMPACT_ATOMS: atom_id res chain seq x y z
N MET A 1 -25.99 6.07 -5.54
CA MET A 1 -24.64 6.65 -5.32
C MET A 1 -23.57 5.58 -5.11
N THR A 2 -23.84 4.52 -4.32
CA THR A 2 -22.89 3.43 -4.03
C THR A 2 -22.34 2.71 -5.27
N ASN A 3 -23.19 2.47 -6.28
CA ASN A 3 -22.76 1.83 -7.52
C ASN A 3 -21.90 2.76 -8.39
N ALA A 4 -22.20 4.06 -8.45
CA ALA A 4 -21.44 5.00 -9.28
C ALA A 4 -19.98 5.13 -8.85
N PHE A 5 -19.69 5.14 -7.54
CA PHE A 5 -18.31 5.16 -7.03
C PHE A 5 -17.58 3.83 -7.29
N LYS A 6 -18.28 2.71 -7.08
CA LYS A 6 -17.78 1.37 -7.43
C LYS A 6 -17.45 1.27 -8.91
N ASP A 7 -18.32 1.78 -9.77
CA ASP A 7 -18.17 1.74 -11.23
C ASP A 7 -17.06 2.69 -11.70
N PHE A 8 -16.86 3.83 -11.03
CA PHE A 8 -15.73 4.73 -11.32
C PHE A 8 -14.39 4.07 -11.01
N ILE A 9 -14.22 3.47 -9.83
CA ILE A 9 -12.97 2.77 -9.47
C ILE A 9 -12.78 1.51 -10.32
N SER A 10 -13.86 0.76 -10.55
CA SER A 10 -13.79 -0.50 -11.29
C SER A 10 -13.55 -0.28 -12.78
N GLY A 11 -14.34 0.57 -13.41
CA GLY A 11 -14.23 0.87 -14.84
C GLY A 11 -13.09 1.79 -15.19
N GLY A 12 -12.79 2.79 -14.35
CA GLY A 12 -11.77 3.80 -14.64
C GLY A 12 -10.34 3.37 -14.31
N LEU A 13 -10.14 2.55 -13.27
CA LEU A 13 -8.81 2.22 -12.75
C LEU A 13 -8.52 0.72 -12.75
N LEU A 14 -9.43 -0.11 -12.21
CA LEU A 14 -9.17 -1.54 -12.07
C LEU A 14 -9.17 -2.29 -13.39
N ASN A 15 -10.21 -2.14 -14.22
CA ASN A 15 -10.34 -2.91 -15.45
C ASN A 15 -9.21 -2.61 -16.46
N PRO A 16 -8.82 -1.35 -16.70
CA PRO A 16 -7.71 -1.05 -17.61
C PRO A 16 -6.36 -1.56 -17.08
N LEU A 17 -6.10 -1.41 -15.78
CA LEU A 17 -4.85 -1.92 -15.21
C LEU A 17 -4.83 -3.44 -15.22
N GLN A 18 -5.97 -4.08 -14.91
CA GLN A 18 -6.10 -5.52 -14.91
C GLN A 18 -5.86 -6.08 -16.31
N SER A 19 -6.51 -5.54 -17.34
CA SER A 19 -6.31 -6.03 -18.71
C SER A 19 -4.85 -5.88 -19.15
N LEU A 20 -4.20 -4.77 -18.80
CA LEU A 20 -2.76 -4.61 -19.05
C LEU A 20 -1.91 -5.66 -18.32
N MET A 21 -2.32 -6.12 -17.14
CA MET A 21 -1.56 -7.13 -16.40
C MET A 21 -1.88 -8.57 -16.82
N SER A 22 -3.15 -8.87 -17.12
CA SER A 22 -3.65 -10.23 -17.37
C SER A 22 -3.64 -10.65 -18.83
N ASP A 23 -3.77 -9.70 -19.76
CA ASP A 23 -3.97 -10.00 -21.18
C ASP A 23 -2.65 -9.98 -21.96
N LEU A 24 -1.59 -9.43 -21.35
CA LEU A 24 -0.24 -9.52 -21.88
C LEU A 24 0.28 -10.96 -21.81
N PRO A 25 1.07 -11.42 -22.80
CA PRO A 25 1.74 -12.70 -22.71
C PRO A 25 2.57 -12.76 -21.42
N TRP A 26 2.47 -13.87 -20.67
CA TRP A 26 3.05 -14.01 -19.34
C TRP A 26 4.54 -13.64 -19.28
N TRP A 27 5.31 -13.98 -20.31
CA TRP A 27 6.74 -13.70 -20.38
C TRP A 27 7.05 -12.21 -20.52
N VAL A 28 6.17 -11.43 -21.18
CA VAL A 28 6.31 -9.97 -21.27
C VAL A 28 6.10 -9.37 -19.89
N MET A 29 5.02 -9.75 -19.22
CA MET A 29 4.67 -9.20 -17.92
C MET A 29 5.68 -9.63 -16.84
N ALA A 30 6.18 -10.87 -16.87
CA ALA A 30 7.30 -11.33 -16.05
C ALA A 30 8.55 -10.47 -16.24
N ALA A 31 8.94 -10.20 -17.49
CA ALA A 31 10.09 -9.34 -17.78
C ALA A 31 9.90 -7.91 -17.24
N VAL A 32 8.69 -7.35 -17.35
CA VAL A 32 8.36 -6.02 -16.81
C VAL A 32 8.47 -5.99 -15.29
N LEU A 33 7.86 -6.96 -14.61
CA LEU A 33 7.88 -7.04 -13.14
C LEU A 33 9.30 -7.24 -12.61
N LEU A 34 10.09 -8.11 -13.25
CA LEU A 34 11.50 -8.31 -12.93
C LEU A 34 12.33 -7.05 -13.15
N ALA A 35 12.10 -6.34 -14.26
CA ALA A 35 12.78 -5.07 -14.56
C ALA A 35 12.42 -4.01 -13.51
N VAL A 36 11.16 -3.87 -13.12
CA VAL A 36 10.72 -2.93 -12.09
C VAL A 36 11.37 -3.27 -10.74
N ALA A 37 11.38 -4.54 -10.34
CA ALA A 37 12.01 -4.98 -9.11
C ALA A 37 13.51 -4.67 -9.09
N TYR A 38 14.20 -4.89 -10.22
CA TYR A 38 15.62 -4.58 -10.36
C TYR A 38 15.91 -3.08 -10.34
N LEU A 39 15.12 -2.27 -11.04
CA LEU A 39 15.32 -0.82 -11.12
C LEU A 39 15.08 -0.12 -9.78
N LEU A 40 14.08 -0.57 -9.01
CA LEU A 40 13.73 0.04 -7.73
C LEU A 40 14.56 -0.48 -6.56
N GLY A 41 14.96 -1.75 -6.61
CA GLY A 41 15.52 -2.47 -5.47
C GLY A 41 16.89 -3.09 -5.68
N GLY A 42 17.41 -3.08 -6.91
CA GLY A 42 18.63 -3.77 -7.29
C GLY A 42 18.48 -5.29 -7.39
N TRP A 43 19.58 -6.01 -7.22
CA TRP A 43 19.63 -7.45 -7.48
C TRP A 43 18.83 -8.29 -6.46
N GLN A 44 18.80 -7.89 -5.19
CA GLN A 44 18.16 -8.69 -4.14
C GLN A 44 16.63 -8.80 -4.35
N PRO A 45 15.87 -7.71 -4.57
CA PRO A 45 14.43 -7.80 -4.83
C PRO A 45 14.14 -8.44 -6.18
N ALA A 46 14.97 -8.21 -7.20
CA ALA A 46 14.83 -8.88 -8.50
C ALA A 46 14.91 -10.41 -8.38
N ALA A 47 15.87 -10.93 -7.59
CA ALA A 47 16.00 -12.36 -7.36
C ALA A 47 14.76 -12.93 -6.64
N VAL A 48 14.23 -12.21 -5.64
CA VAL A 48 12.99 -12.62 -4.94
C VAL A 48 11.80 -12.62 -5.90
N THR A 49 11.63 -11.56 -6.70
CA THR A 49 10.57 -11.46 -7.70
C THR A 49 10.64 -12.60 -8.71
N PHE A 50 11.83 -12.91 -9.24
CA PHE A 50 12.03 -14.04 -10.16
C PHE A 50 11.58 -15.38 -9.56
N VAL A 51 11.97 -15.65 -8.31
CA VAL A 51 11.56 -16.88 -7.61
C VAL A 51 10.04 -16.92 -7.41
N CYS A 52 9.43 -15.81 -7.00
CA CYS A 52 7.98 -15.72 -6.84
C CYS A 52 7.24 -15.96 -8.17
N GLU A 53 7.69 -15.34 -9.26
CA GLU A 53 7.12 -15.55 -10.59
C GLU A 53 7.25 -16.98 -11.06
N ALA A 54 8.41 -17.61 -10.86
CA ALA A 54 8.63 -19.01 -11.21
C ALA A 54 7.67 -19.95 -10.46
N VAL A 55 7.42 -19.69 -9.17
CA VAL A 55 6.44 -20.46 -8.37
C VAL A 55 5.01 -20.24 -8.86
N ILE A 56 4.63 -19.00 -9.17
CA ILE A 56 3.30 -18.66 -9.69
C ILE A 56 3.06 -19.34 -11.05
N LEU A 57 4.07 -19.33 -11.93
CA LEU A 57 4.01 -20.02 -13.22
C LEU A 57 3.90 -21.53 -13.04
N GLY A 58 4.73 -22.11 -12.17
CA GLY A 58 4.74 -23.55 -11.89
C GLY A 58 3.44 -24.08 -11.27
N THR A 59 2.68 -23.23 -10.59
CA THR A 59 1.36 -23.57 -10.02
C THR A 59 0.18 -23.32 -10.98
N GLY A 60 0.42 -22.69 -12.13
CA GLY A 60 -0.63 -22.35 -13.10
C GLY A 60 -1.54 -21.19 -12.67
N LEU A 61 -1.19 -20.47 -11.60
CA LEU A 61 -2.00 -19.40 -11.01
C LEU A 61 -1.61 -18.00 -11.53
N TRP A 62 -1.00 -17.92 -12.71
CA TRP A 62 -0.51 -16.66 -13.27
C TRP A 62 -1.59 -15.58 -13.36
N ASN A 63 -2.74 -15.92 -13.94
CA ASN A 63 -3.82 -14.95 -14.13
C ASN A 63 -4.38 -14.48 -12.78
N ASP A 64 -4.68 -15.40 -11.86
CA ASP A 64 -5.18 -15.08 -10.52
C ASP A 64 -4.18 -14.21 -9.72
N ALA A 65 -2.87 -14.46 -9.89
CA ALA A 65 -1.82 -13.64 -9.30
C ALA A 65 -1.82 -12.21 -9.89
N MET A 66 -1.94 -12.04 -11.21
CA MET A 66 -2.03 -10.72 -11.84
C MET A 66 -3.28 -9.95 -11.39
N VAL A 67 -4.40 -10.65 -11.23
CA VAL A 67 -5.65 -10.09 -10.68
C VAL A 67 -5.45 -9.60 -9.25
N THR A 68 -4.79 -10.39 -8.41
CA THR A 68 -4.48 -10.03 -7.02
C THR A 68 -3.49 -8.86 -6.94
N LEU A 69 -2.45 -8.88 -7.78
CA LEU A 69 -1.47 -7.81 -7.87
C LEU A 69 -2.13 -6.49 -8.29
N THR A 70 -3.03 -6.53 -9.27
CA THR A 70 -3.79 -5.36 -9.72
C THR A 70 -4.60 -4.75 -8.58
N MET A 71 -5.38 -5.57 -7.85
CA MET A 71 -6.16 -5.07 -6.71
C MET A 71 -5.26 -4.48 -5.63
N THR A 72 -4.12 -5.11 -5.37
CA THR A 72 -3.14 -4.64 -4.39
C THR A 72 -2.56 -3.29 -4.80
N LEU A 73 -2.14 -3.12 -6.06
CA LEU A 73 -1.61 -1.85 -6.58
C LEU A 73 -2.65 -0.73 -6.48
N VAL A 74 -3.90 -1.00 -6.86
CA VAL A 74 -4.99 -0.02 -6.73
C VAL A 74 -5.24 0.34 -5.26
N ALA A 75 -5.30 -0.64 -4.37
CA ALA A 75 -5.46 -0.40 -2.94
C ALA A 75 -4.29 0.44 -2.38
N THR A 76 -3.05 0.11 -2.73
CA THR A 76 -1.85 0.86 -2.32
C THR A 76 -1.90 2.30 -2.80
N LEU A 77 -2.30 2.54 -4.05
CA LEU A 77 -2.44 3.90 -4.58
C LEU A 77 -3.48 4.71 -3.78
N LEU A 78 -4.66 4.13 -3.53
CA LEU A 78 -5.70 4.77 -2.72
C LEU A 78 -5.24 5.04 -1.29
N VAL A 79 -4.57 4.07 -0.66
CA VAL A 79 -3.97 4.22 0.68
C VAL A 79 -2.99 5.37 0.71
N MET A 80 -2.07 5.44 -0.27
CA MET A 80 -1.05 6.49 -0.32
C MET A 80 -1.67 7.87 -0.51
N LEU A 81 -2.70 8.00 -1.34
CA LEU A 81 -3.43 9.27 -1.51
C LEU A 81 -4.06 9.74 -0.19
N ILE A 82 -4.79 8.86 0.50
CA ILE A 82 -5.45 9.17 1.77
C ILE A 82 -4.42 9.45 2.87
N ALA A 83 -3.41 8.59 2.98
CA ALA A 83 -2.36 8.69 3.99
C ALA A 83 -1.52 9.96 3.82
N MET A 84 -1.26 10.40 2.59
CA MET A 84 -0.57 11.65 2.33
C MET A 84 -1.40 12.84 2.83
N VAL A 85 -2.69 12.92 2.47
CA VAL A 85 -3.57 14.02 2.86
C VAL A 85 -3.73 14.09 4.38
N LEU A 86 -4.13 12.98 5.01
CA LEU A 86 -4.38 12.93 6.45
C LEU A 86 -3.06 13.02 7.25
N GLY A 87 -2.03 12.32 6.79
CA GLY A 87 -0.74 12.25 7.47
C GLY A 87 -0.02 13.59 7.48
N VAL A 88 -0.04 14.33 6.37
CA VAL A 88 0.52 15.70 6.32
C VAL A 88 -0.27 16.62 7.24
N ALA A 89 -1.61 16.56 7.25
CA ALA A 89 -2.43 17.36 8.15
C ALA A 89 -2.11 17.09 9.64
N MET A 90 -2.04 15.82 10.04
CA MET A 90 -1.66 15.39 11.39
C MET A 90 -0.21 15.76 11.74
N GLY A 91 0.69 15.70 10.77
CA GLY A 91 2.11 16.02 10.94
C GLY A 91 2.35 17.50 11.19
N ARG A 92 1.54 18.38 10.56
CA ARG A 92 1.68 19.84 10.67
C ARG A 92 0.92 20.45 11.85
N GLY A 93 -0.16 19.81 12.33
CA GLY A 93 -1.06 20.39 13.33
C GLY A 93 -1.40 19.45 14.49
N ARG A 94 -1.15 19.91 15.73
CA ARG A 94 -1.50 19.15 16.94
C ARG A 94 -3.01 18.90 17.07
N ARG A 95 -3.85 19.86 16.64
CA ARG A 95 -5.31 19.70 16.63
C ARG A 95 -5.77 18.58 15.67
N ALA A 96 -5.23 18.56 14.46
CA ALA A 96 -5.54 17.52 13.48
C ALA A 96 -5.11 16.14 13.97
N ASP A 97 -3.93 16.02 14.59
CA ASP A 97 -3.50 14.77 15.22
C ASP A 97 -4.44 14.30 16.32
N THR A 98 -4.80 15.17 17.27
CA THR A 98 -5.68 14.80 18.39
C THR A 98 -7.08 14.38 17.92
N LEU A 99 -7.60 14.97 16.84
CA LEU A 99 -8.92 14.63 16.29
C LEU A 99 -8.92 13.36 15.45
N ILE A 100 -7.91 13.16 14.60
CA ILE A 100 -7.87 12.05 13.63
C ILE A 100 -7.35 10.76 14.27
N ARG A 101 -6.38 10.86 15.18
CA ARG A 101 -5.68 9.71 15.76
C ARG A 101 -6.60 8.69 16.44
N PRO A 102 -7.64 9.05 17.21
CA PRO A 102 -8.56 8.08 17.81
C PRO A 102 -9.28 7.21 16.78
N PHE A 103 -9.66 7.77 15.63
CA PHE A 103 -10.29 6.98 14.56
C PHE A 103 -9.31 5.99 13.94
N LEU A 104 -8.07 6.43 13.67
CA LEU A 104 -7.04 5.54 13.15
C LEU A 104 -6.66 4.45 14.15
N ASP A 105 -6.62 4.76 15.44
CA ASP A 105 -6.41 3.79 16.52
C ASP A 105 -7.58 2.78 16.57
N GLY A 106 -8.83 3.25 16.46
CA GLY A 106 -10.02 2.38 16.39
C GLY A 106 -9.98 1.40 15.22
N PHE A 107 -9.65 1.86 14.02
CA PHE A 107 -9.53 0.98 12.84
C PHE A 107 -8.38 -0.04 12.95
N GLN A 108 -7.35 0.23 13.78
CA GLN A 108 -6.24 -0.71 13.99
C GLN A 108 -6.50 -1.75 15.08
N THR A 109 -7.43 -1.48 16.00
CA THR A 109 -7.73 -2.40 17.11
C THR A 109 -8.87 -3.35 16.80
N ILE A 110 -9.76 -2.97 15.87
CA ILE A 110 -10.87 -3.82 15.45
C ILE A 110 -10.33 -4.92 14.51
N PRO A 111 -10.63 -6.21 14.77
CA PRO A 111 -10.22 -7.32 13.90
C PRO A 111 -10.79 -7.19 12.49
N ALA A 112 -10.05 -7.69 11.50
CA ALA A 112 -10.40 -7.49 10.09
C ALA A 112 -11.78 -8.00 9.69
N PHE A 113 -12.17 -9.12 10.28
CA PHE A 113 -13.47 -9.73 10.05
C PHE A 113 -14.65 -8.81 10.42
N VAL A 114 -14.50 -7.98 11.45
CA VAL A 114 -15.60 -7.16 11.98
C VAL A 114 -16.04 -6.09 10.97
N TYR A 115 -15.11 -5.45 10.27
CA TYR A 115 -15.44 -4.49 9.22
C TYR A 115 -15.70 -5.14 7.85
N LEU A 116 -15.30 -6.41 7.66
CA LEU A 116 -15.59 -7.16 6.44
C LEU A 116 -17.09 -7.50 6.32
N VAL A 117 -17.75 -7.86 7.43
CA VAL A 117 -19.20 -8.19 7.45
C VAL A 117 -20.08 -7.07 6.88
N PRO A 118 -20.02 -5.82 7.39
CA PRO A 118 -20.83 -4.73 6.83
C PRO A 118 -20.43 -4.37 5.40
N ALA A 119 -19.14 -4.48 5.04
CA ALA A 119 -18.68 -4.22 3.68
C ALA A 119 -19.26 -5.24 2.68
N LEU A 120 -19.27 -6.53 3.04
CA LEU A 120 -19.88 -7.59 2.23
C LEU A 120 -21.39 -7.41 2.11
N ALA A 121 -22.07 -6.97 3.17
CA ALA A 121 -23.51 -6.70 3.11
C ALA A 121 -23.85 -5.55 2.15
N LEU A 122 -23.00 -4.52 2.05
CA LEU A 122 -23.24 -3.36 1.20
C LEU A 122 -22.78 -3.54 -0.25
N PHE A 123 -21.70 -4.29 -0.48
CA PHE A 123 -21.03 -4.35 -1.78
C PHE A 123 -20.96 -5.76 -2.40
N ALA A 124 -21.51 -6.76 -1.71
CA ALA A 124 -21.34 -8.18 -1.98
C ALA A 124 -19.87 -8.62 -1.97
N ALA A 125 -19.62 -9.91 -2.18
CA ALA A 125 -18.28 -10.41 -2.44
C ALA A 125 -17.83 -9.93 -3.83
N SER A 126 -17.00 -8.90 -3.88
CA SER A 126 -16.53 -8.31 -5.15
C SER A 126 -15.09 -7.81 -5.04
N ARG A 127 -14.43 -7.63 -6.19
CA ARG A 127 -13.06 -7.06 -6.28
C ARG A 127 -12.97 -5.71 -5.57
N PHE A 128 -13.99 -4.88 -5.74
CA PHE A 128 -14.12 -3.60 -5.04
C PHE A 128 -14.13 -3.79 -3.52
N THR A 129 -14.89 -4.75 -3.00
CA THR A 129 -14.97 -5.02 -1.56
C THR A 129 -13.63 -5.46 -0.99
N ALA A 130 -12.88 -6.29 -1.72
CA ALA A 130 -11.53 -6.71 -1.33
C ALA A 130 -10.55 -5.53 -1.24
N ILE A 131 -10.60 -4.62 -2.22
CA ILE A 131 -9.78 -3.41 -2.23
C ILE A 131 -10.14 -2.50 -1.06
N MET A 132 -11.42 -2.26 -0.82
CA MET A 132 -11.86 -1.40 0.29
C MET A 132 -11.46 -1.97 1.65
N ALA A 133 -11.49 -3.30 1.81
CA ALA A 133 -11.00 -3.96 3.01
C ALA A 133 -9.49 -3.75 3.22
N ALA A 134 -8.70 -3.92 2.15
CA ALA A 134 -7.25 -3.66 2.19
C ALA A 134 -6.94 -2.18 2.51
N VAL A 135 -7.70 -1.24 1.92
CA VAL A 135 -7.57 0.20 2.17
C VAL A 135 -7.87 0.51 3.64
N ALA A 136 -8.99 0.02 4.18
CA ALA A 136 -9.39 0.26 5.57
C ALA A 136 -8.34 -0.24 6.57
N TYR A 137 -7.70 -1.38 6.27
CA TYR A 137 -6.64 -1.93 7.10
C TYR A 137 -5.32 -1.14 7.02
N ALA A 138 -4.93 -0.70 5.81
CA ALA A 138 -3.62 -0.10 5.59
C ALA A 138 -3.57 1.41 5.87
N VAL A 139 -4.67 2.16 5.66
CA VAL A 139 -4.73 3.61 5.85
C VAL A 139 -4.25 4.05 7.24
N PRO A 140 -4.68 3.44 8.36
CA PRO A 140 -4.23 3.87 9.68
C PRO A 140 -2.71 3.79 9.88
N ILE A 141 -2.09 2.73 9.37
CA ILE A 141 -0.63 2.52 9.52
C ILE A 141 0.11 3.53 8.67
N ALA A 142 -0.23 3.62 7.38
CA ALA A 142 0.41 4.53 6.44
C ALA A 142 0.27 6.00 6.87
N THR A 143 -0.92 6.40 7.33
CA THR A 143 -1.18 7.78 7.78
C THR A 143 -0.30 8.18 8.96
N LYS A 144 -0.12 7.28 9.95
CA LYS A 144 0.75 7.54 11.11
C LYS A 144 2.21 7.65 10.70
N LEU A 145 2.68 6.78 9.80
CA LEU A 145 4.04 6.84 9.26
C LEU A 145 4.32 8.17 8.54
N VAL A 146 3.38 8.62 7.70
CA VAL A 146 3.50 9.93 7.02
C VAL A 146 3.53 11.07 8.03
N ALA A 147 2.62 11.05 9.02
CA ALA A 147 2.56 12.10 10.05
C ALA A 147 3.87 12.21 10.84
N ASP A 148 4.46 11.08 11.22
CA ASP A 148 5.72 11.05 11.95
C ASP A 148 6.91 11.46 11.07
N GLY A 149 6.92 11.09 9.79
CA GLY A 149 7.90 11.59 8.81
C GLY A 149 7.85 13.11 8.65
N VAL A 150 6.65 13.68 8.52
CA VAL A 150 6.44 15.13 8.42
C VAL A 150 6.91 15.85 9.68
N ARG A 151 6.62 15.32 10.88
CA ARG A 151 7.11 15.90 12.16
C ARG A 151 8.62 15.80 12.30
N GLY A 152 9.20 14.68 11.87
CA GLY A 152 10.65 14.45 11.91
C GLY A 152 11.42 15.51 11.11
N SER A 153 10.86 15.97 9.99
CA SER A 153 11.45 17.04 9.16
C SER A 153 11.55 18.40 9.87
N HIS A 154 10.68 18.68 10.84
CA HIS A 154 10.66 19.97 11.57
C HIS A 154 11.54 19.98 12.83
N ARG A 155 12.13 18.85 13.24
CA ARG A 155 13.00 18.83 14.43
C ARG A 155 14.42 19.33 14.07
N PRO A 156 14.98 20.31 14.80
CA PRO A 156 16.35 20.76 14.58
C PRO A 156 17.36 19.61 14.70
N ARG A 157 18.29 19.52 13.74
CA ARG A 157 19.31 18.46 13.62
C ARG A 157 20.33 18.42 14.77
N SER A 158 20.25 19.36 15.72
CA SER A 158 21.19 19.56 16.83
C SER A 158 21.08 18.56 17.99
N ARG A 159 20.11 17.64 17.97
CA ARG A 159 19.93 16.59 18.99
C ARG A 159 20.39 15.19 18.55
N ARG A 160 21.16 15.08 17.46
CA ARG A 160 21.88 13.81 17.22
C ARG A 160 22.98 13.67 18.26
N PRO A 161 23.06 12.54 19.01
CA PRO A 161 24.20 12.29 19.88
C PRO A 161 25.48 12.42 19.05
N ALA A 162 26.47 13.16 19.57
CA ALA A 162 27.76 13.26 18.91
C ALA A 162 28.36 11.84 18.75
N PRO A 163 28.98 11.52 17.61
CA PRO A 163 29.68 10.25 17.46
C PRO A 163 30.74 10.13 18.58
N PRO A 164 30.93 8.92 19.14
CA PRO A 164 31.96 8.71 20.16
C PRO A 164 33.30 9.16 19.62
N ALA A 165 34.05 9.93 20.41
CA ALA A 165 35.38 10.38 20.05
C ALA A 165 36.25 9.17 19.73
N SER A 166 36.78 9.12 18.52
CA SER A 166 37.73 8.08 18.13
C SER A 166 38.93 8.15 19.08
N PRO A 167 39.36 7.02 19.69
CA PRO A 167 40.57 7.02 20.49
C PRO A 167 41.74 7.37 19.57
N ALA A 168 42.30 8.55 19.76
CA ALA A 168 43.53 8.97 19.11
C ALA A 168 44.59 7.89 19.34
N GLY A 169 45.25 7.51 18.25
CA GLY A 169 46.19 6.40 18.21
C GLY A 169 47.25 6.45 19.29
N ARG A 170 47.61 5.25 19.75
CA ARG A 170 48.91 4.93 20.33
C ARG A 170 49.52 3.81 19.51
#